data_AF-A0A1X6WLQ6-F1
#
_entry.id   AF-A0A1X6WLQ6-F1
#
_cell.length_a   1.000
_cell.length_b   1.000
_cell.length_c   1.000
_cell.angle_alpha   90.00
_cell.angle_beta   90.00
_cell.angle_gamma   90.00
#
_symmetry.space_group_name_H-M   'P 1'
#
loop_
_entity.id
_entity.type
_entity.pdbx_description
1 polymer ?
#
loop_
_entity_poly.entity_id
_entity_poly.type
_entity_poly.pdbx_seq_one_letter_code
_entity_poly.pdbx_strand_id
1 'polypeptide(L)'
;MSLIINISSIIIIFASMFFYYRKVILSKNSVVVQKALSNTSQLTMSAYLLGLAIILIELNAFGLSRSKFVTHLLMYGAFVSLVNSLSLWYFSRTLKAD
;
A
#
# COMPACT_ATOMS: atom_id res chain seq x y z
N MET A 1 6.27 -1.50 22.65
CA MET A 1 5.07 -1.44 21.80
C MET A 1 5.37 -0.90 20.40
N SER A 2 5.96 0.30 20.26
CA SER A 2 6.36 0.87 18.95
C SER A 2 7.28 -0.04 18.11
N LEU A 3 8.23 -0.76 18.74
CA LEU A 3 9.13 -1.66 18.03
C LEU A 3 8.41 -2.82 17.31
N ILE A 4 7.43 -3.45 17.96
CA ILE A 4 6.64 -4.55 17.38
C ILE A 4 5.79 -4.04 16.20
N ILE A 5 5.20 -2.86 16.35
CA ILE A 5 4.42 -2.20 15.28
C ILE A 5 5.32 -1.90 14.08
N ASN A 6 6.54 -1.40 14.32
CA ASN A 6 7.47 -1.11 13.24
C ASN A 6 7.90 -2.40 12.51
N ILE A 7 8.26 -3.46 13.25
CA ILE A 7 8.67 -4.75 12.67
C ILE A 7 7.54 -5.36 11.84
N SER A 8 6.31 -5.41 12.38
CA SER A 8 5.15 -5.93 11.65
C SER A 8 4.83 -5.11 10.40
N SER A 9 4.89 -3.77 10.49
CA SER A 9 4.70 -2.88 9.35
C SER A 9 5.72 -3.13 8.25
N ILE A 10 7.00 -3.31 8.61
CA ILE A 10 8.07 -3.63 7.67
C ILE A 10 7.80 -4.97 6.99
N ILE A 11 7.44 -6.01 7.74
CA ILE A 11 7.13 -7.34 7.19
C ILE A 11 5.97 -7.24 6.18
N ILE A 12 4.91 -6.49 6.51
CA ILE A 12 3.77 -6.28 5.62
C ILE A 12 4.22 -5.60 4.33
N ILE A 13 5.02 -4.52 4.41
CA ILE A 13 5.53 -3.80 3.24
C ILE A 13 6.32 -4.75 2.34
N PHE A 14 7.26 -5.52 2.89
CA PHE A 14 8.08 -6.45 2.12
C PHE A 14 7.24 -7.57 1.49
N ALA A 15 6.29 -8.15 2.23
CA ALA A 15 5.39 -9.19 1.71
C ALA A 15 4.53 -8.66 0.56
N SER A 16 3.98 -7.46 0.72
CA SER A 16 3.21 -6.77 -0.31
C SER A 16 4.03 -6.47 -1.56
N MET A 17 5.25 -5.95 -1.39
CA MET A 17 6.17 -5.67 -2.49
C MET A 17 6.54 -6.95 -3.25
N PHE A 18 6.83 -8.03 -2.54
CA PHE A 18 7.13 -9.33 -3.15
C PHE A 18 5.93 -9.89 -3.93
N PHE A 19 4.72 -9.81 -3.36
CA PHE A 19 3.49 -10.22 -4.03
C PHE A 19 3.26 -9.44 -5.32
N TYR A 20 3.35 -8.10 -5.26
CA TYR A 20 3.22 -7.22 -6.42
C TYR A 20 4.23 -7.59 -7.51
N TYR A 21 5.51 -7.71 -7.14
CA TYR A 21 6.59 -8.05 -8.07
C TYR A 21 6.34 -9.38 -8.79
N ARG A 22 5.96 -10.44 -8.05
CA ARG A 22 5.62 -11.73 -8.66
C ARG A 22 4.45 -11.61 -9.64
N LYS A 23 3.39 -10.90 -9.25
CA LYS A 23 2.18 -10.74 -10.07
C LYS A 23 2.46 -9.98 -11.37
N VAL A 24 3.26 -8.92 -11.30
CA VAL A 24 3.59 -8.10 -12.47
C VAL A 24 4.48 -8.86 -13.44
N ILE A 25 5.55 -9.51 -12.96
CA ILE A 25 6.50 -10.20 -13.83
C ILE A 25 5.87 -11.40 -14.53
N LEU A 26 5.12 -12.22 -13.80
CA LEU A 26 4.51 -13.43 -14.34
C LEU A 26 3.40 -13.14 -15.36
N SER A 27 2.88 -11.92 -15.39
CA SER A 27 1.67 -11.61 -16.18
C SER A 27 1.75 -10.28 -16.94
N LYS A 28 2.96 -9.78 -17.20
CA LYS A 28 3.21 -8.48 -17.87
C LYS A 28 2.52 -8.33 -19.24
N ASN A 29 2.33 -9.43 -19.95
CA ASN A 29 1.76 -9.45 -21.29
C ASN A 29 0.22 -9.66 -21.28
N SER A 30 -0.39 -9.86 -20.12
CA SER A 30 -1.84 -10.07 -20.03
C SER A 30 -2.56 -8.72 -19.98
N VAL A 31 -3.45 -8.48 -20.96
CA VAL A 31 -4.33 -7.30 -21.00
C VAL A 31 -5.17 -7.19 -19.73
N VAL A 32 -5.65 -8.32 -19.20
CA VAL A 32 -6.42 -8.39 -17.95
C VAL A 32 -5.59 -7.90 -16.77
N VAL A 33 -4.32 -8.31 -16.69
CA VAL A 33 -3.44 -7.87 -15.60
C VAL A 33 -3.07 -6.41 -15.72
N GLN A 34 -2.89 -5.87 -16.92
CA GLN A 34 -2.69 -4.43 -17.12
C GLN A 34 -3.92 -3.63 -16.65
N LYS A 35 -5.15 -4.10 -16.96
CA LYS A 35 -6.40 -3.50 -16.46
C LYS A 35 -6.51 -3.59 -14.93
N ALA A 36 -6.13 -4.72 -14.35
CA ALA A 36 -6.11 -4.90 -12.90
C ALA A 36 -5.09 -3.98 -12.22
N LEU A 37 -3.90 -3.80 -12.81
CA LEU A 37 -2.87 -2.89 -12.31
C LEU A 37 -3.35 -1.43 -12.36
N SER A 38 -3.99 -1.00 -13.45
CA SER A 38 -4.52 0.36 -13.56
C SER A 38 -5.53 0.68 -12.45
N ASN A 39 -6.52 -0.19 -12.23
CA ASN A 39 -7.51 -0.01 -11.15
C ASN A 39 -6.87 -0.09 -9.75
N THR A 40 -5.91 -1.00 -9.58
CA THR A 40 -5.11 -1.11 -8.35
C THR A 40 -4.36 0.19 -8.05
N SER A 41 -3.72 0.80 -9.07
CA SER A 41 -2.99 2.06 -8.93
C SER A 41 -3.89 3.21 -8.52
N GLN A 42 -5.11 3.30 -9.07
CA GLN A 42 -6.08 4.33 -8.68
C GLN A 42 -6.49 4.21 -7.20
N LEU A 43 -6.82 2.99 -6.72
CA LEU A 43 -7.13 2.76 -5.31
C LEU A 43 -5.91 3.01 -4.41
N THR A 44 -4.73 2.55 -4.81
CA THR A 44 -3.49 2.76 -4.05
C THR A 44 -3.17 4.25 -3.92
N MET A 45 -3.32 5.01 -5.00
CA MET A 45 -3.10 6.47 -4.99
C MET A 45 -4.10 7.19 -4.08
N SER A 46 -5.36 6.75 -4.08
CA SER A 46 -6.39 7.31 -3.20
C SER A 46 -6.07 7.03 -1.72
N ALA A 47 -5.66 5.80 -1.40
CA ALA A 47 -5.20 5.42 -0.06
C ALA A 47 -3.94 6.20 0.36
N TYR A 48 -3.03 6.44 -0.60
CA TYR A 48 -1.87 7.30 -0.38
C TYR A 48 -2.33 8.72 -0.02
N LEU A 49 -3.11 9.40 -0.87
CA LEU A 49 -3.56 10.77 -0.59
C LEU A 49 -4.28 10.90 0.76
N LEU A 50 -5.14 9.94 1.09
CA LEU A 50 -5.86 9.93 2.37
C LEU A 50 -4.90 9.87 3.57
N GLY A 51 -3.99 8.90 3.61
CA GLY A 51 -3.11 8.78 4.78
C GLY A 51 -2.02 9.85 4.82
N LEU A 52 -1.62 10.43 3.69
CA LEU A 52 -0.76 11.62 3.68
C LEU A 52 -1.49 12.81 4.31
N ALA A 53 -2.77 13.03 3.97
CA ALA A 53 -3.58 14.07 4.59
C ALA A 53 -3.70 13.90 6.11
N ILE A 54 -3.88 12.66 6.59
CA ILE A 54 -3.91 12.36 8.03
C ILE A 54 -2.58 12.73 8.69
N ILE A 55 -1.45 12.32 8.13
CA ILE A 55 -0.12 12.67 8.67
C ILE A 55 0.08 14.18 8.72
N LEU A 56 -0.33 14.92 7.69
CA LEU A 56 -0.22 16.38 7.67
C LEU A 56 -1.09 17.05 8.74
N ILE A 57 -2.31 16.56 8.96
CA ILE A 57 -3.19 17.05 10.03
C ILE A 57 -2.54 16.80 11.40
N GLU A 58 -2.02 15.60 11.64
CA GLU A 58 -1.37 15.27 12.91
C GLU A 58 -0.11 16.09 13.18
N LEU A 59 0.71 16.31 12.14
CA LEU A 59 1.89 17.17 12.21
C LEU A 59 1.53 18.61 12.58
N ASN A 60 0.45 19.13 11.98
CA ASN A 60 -0.02 20.48 12.23
C ASN A 60 -0.66 20.64 13.62
N ALA A 61 -1.47 19.68 14.06
CA ALA A 61 -2.26 19.79 15.28
C ALA A 61 -1.47 19.47 16.56
N PHE A 62 -0.58 18.48 16.54
CA PHE A 62 -0.01 17.91 17.78
C PHE A 62 1.50 18.07 17.91
N GLY A 63 2.22 18.44 16.85
CA GLY A 63 3.69 18.49 16.85
C GLY A 63 4.31 17.12 17.18
N LEU A 64 4.57 16.30 16.18
CA LEU A 64 5.07 14.94 16.41
C LEU A 64 6.56 14.91 16.75
N SER A 65 6.92 14.16 17.80
CA SER A 65 8.32 13.79 18.03
C SER A 65 8.83 12.87 16.92
N ARG A 66 10.13 12.95 16.61
CA ARG A 66 10.76 12.18 15.52
C ARG A 66 10.45 10.68 15.56
N SER A 67 10.43 10.09 16.75
CA SER A 67 10.13 8.66 16.94
C SER A 67 8.67 8.32 16.60
N LYS A 68 7.70 9.13 17.03
CA LYS A 68 6.29 8.93 16.69
C LYS A 68 6.04 9.11 15.20
N PHE A 69 6.71 10.08 14.58
CA PHE A 69 6.63 10.33 13.15
C PHE A 69 7.07 9.11 12.32
N VAL A 70 8.21 8.49 12.68
CA VAL A 70 8.69 7.26 11.99
C VAL A 70 7.69 6.11 12.12
N THR A 71 7.12 5.89 13.31
CA THR A 71 6.09 4.84 13.49
C THR A 71 4.84 5.12 12.65
N HIS A 72 4.38 6.37 12.56
CA HIS A 72 3.22 6.72 11.71
C HIS A 72 3.51 6.50 10.23
N LEU A 73 4.70 6.91 9.75
CA LEU A 73 5.13 6.64 8.38
C LEU A 73 5.17 5.15 8.06
N LEU A 74 5.68 4.31 8.97
CA LEU A 74 5.74 2.87 8.78
C LEU A 74 4.34 2.24 8.74
N MET A 75 3.46 2.60 9.67
CA MET A 75 2.07 2.12 9.68
C MET A 75 1.33 2.52 8.41
N TYR A 76 1.49 3.76 7.98
CA TYR A 76 0.90 4.26 6.75
C TYR A 76 1.47 3.58 5.50
N GLY A 77 2.79 3.39 5.43
CA GLY A 77 3.41 2.62 4.36
C GLY A 77 2.89 1.18 4.29
N ALA A 78 2.69 0.54 5.44
CA ALA A 78 2.09 -0.78 5.52
C ALA A 78 0.61 -0.79 5.08
N PHE A 79 -0.17 0.21 5.47
CA PHE A 79 -1.54 0.38 5.01
C PHE A 79 -1.64 0.52 3.49
N VAL A 80 -0.86 1.43 2.88
CA VAL A 80 -0.85 1.63 1.43
C VAL A 80 -0.39 0.36 0.70
N SER A 81 0.62 -0.32 1.25
CA SER A 81 1.12 -1.60 0.70
C SER A 81 0.06 -2.70 0.72
N LEU A 82 -0.74 -2.78 1.80
CA LEU A 82 -1.87 -3.68 1.90
C LEU A 82 -2.96 -3.35 0.89
N VAL A 83 -3.37 -2.08 0.79
CA VAL A 83 -4.37 -1.64 -0.19
C VAL A 83 -3.93 -2.03 -1.59
N ASN A 84 -2.66 -1.81 -1.94
CA ASN A 84 -2.11 -2.21 -3.24
C ASN A 84 -2.24 -3.72 -3.47
N SER A 85 -1.77 -4.53 -2.53
CA SER A 85 -1.74 -5.99 -2.68
C SER A 85 -3.14 -6.60 -2.73
N LEU A 86 -4.04 -6.15 -1.85
CA LEU A 86 -5.42 -6.62 -1.79
C LEU A 86 -6.21 -6.19 -3.01
N SER A 87 -6.02 -4.95 -3.48
CA SER A 87 -6.67 -4.46 -4.70
C SER A 87 -6.18 -5.24 -5.92
N LEU A 88 -4.87 -5.49 -6.03
CA LEU A 88 -4.31 -6.28 -7.12
C LEU A 88 -4.84 -7.71 -7.12
N TRP A 89 -4.93 -8.32 -5.94
CA TRP A 89 -5.50 -9.65 -5.77
C TRP A 89 -6.98 -9.69 -6.16
N TYR A 90 -7.77 -8.71 -5.70
CA TYR A 90 -9.19 -8.59 -5.99
C TYR A 90 -9.45 -8.37 -7.49
N PHE A 91 -8.83 -7.37 -8.10
CA PHE A 91 -9.03 -7.04 -9.51
C PHE A 91 -8.48 -8.12 -10.45
N SER A 92 -7.37 -8.77 -10.07
CA SER A 92 -6.86 -9.92 -10.81
C SER A 92 -7.83 -11.10 -10.90
N ARG A 93 -8.77 -11.22 -9.96
CA ARG A 93 -9.75 -12.32 -9.92
C ARG A 93 -11.10 -11.94 -10.51
N THR A 94 -11.46 -10.65 -10.44
CA THR A 94 -12.80 -10.17 -10.80
C THR A 94 -12.88 -9.61 -12.22
N LEU A 95 -11.79 -9.05 -12.75
CA LEU A 95 -11.77 -8.53 -14.11
C LEU A 95 -11.59 -9.66 -15.12
N LYS A 96 -12.40 -9.64 -16.18
CA LYS A 96 -12.28 -10.53 -17.34
C LYS A 96 -11.68 -9.77 -18.52
N ALA A 97 -11.10 -10.50 -19.47
CA ALA A 97 -10.78 -9.92 -20.78
C ALA A 97 -12.12 -9.57 -21.45
N ASP A 98 -12.21 -8.34 -21.94
CA ASP A 98 -13.34 -7.92 -22.79
C ASP A 98 -13.26 -8.64 -24.14
#